data_AF-A0A837I4K0-F1
#
_entry.id   AF-A0A837I4K0-F1
#
_cell.length_a   1.000
_cell.length_b   1.000
_cell.length_c   1.000
_cell.angle_alpha   90.00
_cell.angle_beta   90.00
_cell.angle_gamma   90.00
#
_symmetry.space_group_name_H-M   'P 1'
#
loop_
_entity.id
_entity.type
_entity.pdbx_description
1 polymer ?
#
loop_
_entity_poly.entity_id
_entity_poly.type
_entity_poly.pdbx_seq_one_letter_code
_entity_poly.pdbx_strand_id
1 'polypeptide(L)'
;MIKKYLVLFLVFGFLVTGVLYAKAITPGDLGVPDPGVLPTSPFYFFKEWGRGFRRLFIFNPVARVELELGIVNEKAAEAAKVEEVFPENDDAVKKALENYKLAHERLMSRLQALKETSKNPNVDKLLRNLVEKITKHEQLFSELEEKFKEVYKTSKPVETIDELNVVTA
;
A
#
# COMPACT_ATOMS: atom_id res chain seq x y z
N MET A 1 -63.09 10.42 7.73
CA MET A 1 -62.25 9.33 8.30
C MET A 1 -60.99 9.12 7.45
N ILE A 2 -60.02 10.04 7.46
CA ILE A 2 -58.79 9.98 6.61
C ILE A 2 -57.48 10.34 7.38
N LYS A 3 -57.55 10.59 8.69
CA LYS A 3 -56.39 11.08 9.47
C LYS A 3 -55.45 9.99 10.04
N LYS A 4 -55.56 8.71 9.65
CA LYS A 4 -54.75 7.61 10.23
C LYS A 4 -53.60 7.09 9.37
N TYR A 5 -53.41 7.59 8.15
CA TYR A 5 -52.35 7.10 7.24
C TYR A 5 -51.23 8.11 6.95
N LEU A 6 -51.28 9.32 7.52
CA LEU A 6 -50.27 10.36 7.24
C LEU A 6 -48.99 10.25 8.09
N VAL A 7 -48.97 9.37 9.10
CA VAL A 7 -47.80 9.18 9.98
C VAL A 7 -46.90 8.02 9.51
N LEU A 8 -47.33 7.22 8.53
CA LEU A 8 -46.54 6.07 8.05
C LEU A 8 -45.53 6.42 6.93
N PHE A 9 -45.49 7.68 6.46
CA PHE A 9 -44.50 8.13 5.49
C PHE A 9 -43.27 8.82 6.10
N LEU A 10 -43.27 9.11 7.40
CA LEU A 10 -42.14 9.75 8.09
C LEU A 10 -41.08 8.75 8.61
N VAL A 11 -41.37 7.45 8.56
CA VAL A 11 -40.44 6.40 9.04
C VAL A 11 -39.72 5.69 7.89
N PHE A 12 -40.12 5.92 6.64
CA PHE A 12 -39.52 5.27 5.46
C PHE A 12 -38.47 6.14 4.73
N GLY A 13 -38.23 7.37 5.21
CA GLY A 13 -37.39 8.36 4.53
C GLY A 13 -36.00 8.61 5.12
N PHE A 14 -35.57 7.84 6.14
CA PHE A 14 -34.26 8.09 6.77
C PHE A 14 -33.64 6.80 7.31
N LEU A 15 -33.45 5.81 6.44
CA LEU A 15 -32.78 4.56 6.81
C LEU A 15 -31.72 4.10 5.80
N VAL A 16 -31.17 5.02 4.99
CA VAL A 16 -30.00 4.73 4.15
C VAL A 16 -29.13 5.98 3.97
N THR A 17 -28.57 6.51 5.05
CA THR A 17 -27.39 7.40 4.97
C THR A 17 -26.35 6.99 6.01
N GLY A 18 -26.18 5.67 6.15
CA GLY A 18 -25.06 5.06 6.85
C GLY A 18 -24.21 4.26 5.88
N VAL A 19 -23.91 4.81 4.68
CA VAL A 19 -22.73 4.33 3.96
C VAL A 19 -21.56 4.77 4.83
N LEU A 20 -21.01 3.84 5.60
CA LEU A 20 -19.67 3.96 6.15
C LEU A 20 -18.77 4.27 4.96
N TYR A 21 -18.44 5.54 4.74
CA TYR A 21 -17.30 5.88 3.92
C TYR A 21 -16.10 5.29 4.66
N ALA A 22 -15.62 4.13 4.21
CA ALA A 22 -14.28 3.69 4.55
C ALA A 22 -13.37 4.89 4.24
N LYS A 23 -12.69 5.41 5.26
CA LYS A 23 -11.78 6.53 5.10
C LYS A 23 -10.69 6.06 4.14
N ALA A 24 -10.69 6.59 2.92
CA ALA A 24 -9.68 6.25 1.92
C ALA A 24 -8.27 6.48 2.49
N ILE A 25 -7.40 5.48 2.33
CA ILE A 25 -6.01 5.56 2.77
C ILE A 25 -5.30 6.66 1.99
N THR A 26 -4.76 7.64 2.73
CA THR A 26 -3.99 8.75 2.13
C THR A 26 -2.49 8.46 2.16
N PRO A 27 -1.68 9.13 1.32
CA PRO A 27 -0.21 9.06 1.43
C PRO A 27 0.32 9.34 2.85
N GLY A 28 -0.35 10.20 3.61
CA GLY A 28 -0.01 10.50 5.00
C GLY A 28 -0.15 9.30 5.94
N ASP A 29 -1.19 8.48 5.75
CA ASP A 29 -1.41 7.28 6.58
C ASP A 29 -0.29 6.24 6.36
N LEU A 30 0.30 6.21 5.16
CA LEU A 30 1.46 5.38 4.77
C LEU A 30 2.79 5.89 5.34
N GLY A 31 2.79 7.10 5.91
CA GLY A 31 3.99 7.78 6.43
C GLY A 31 4.82 8.47 5.36
N VAL A 32 4.24 8.72 4.18
CA VAL A 32 4.85 9.50 3.10
C VAL A 32 3.81 10.53 2.60
N PRO A 33 3.62 11.65 3.31
CA PRO A 33 2.56 12.62 3.00
C PRO A 33 2.65 13.20 1.59
N ASP A 34 3.86 13.35 1.07
CA ASP A 34 4.12 13.75 -0.30
C ASP A 34 5.14 12.79 -0.94
N PRO A 35 4.72 11.93 -1.87
CA PRO A 35 5.63 11.06 -2.59
C PRO A 35 6.49 11.82 -3.61
N GLY A 36 6.20 13.08 -3.93
CA GLY A 36 6.91 13.87 -4.94
C GLY A 36 6.64 13.39 -6.37
N VAL A 37 7.69 13.16 -7.16
CA VAL A 37 7.55 12.79 -8.59
C VAL A 37 6.81 11.46 -8.73
N LEU A 38 5.70 11.48 -9.46
CA LEU A 38 4.82 10.34 -9.73
C LEU A 38 5.26 9.55 -10.98
N PRO A 39 4.88 8.26 -11.09
CA PRO A 39 5.21 7.42 -12.26
C PRO A 39 4.58 7.86 -13.58
N THR A 40 3.63 8.79 -13.54
CA THR A 40 3.02 9.45 -14.71
C THR A 40 3.90 10.56 -15.27
N SER A 41 4.87 11.07 -14.50
CA SER A 41 5.78 12.13 -14.93
C SER A 41 6.91 11.60 -15.83
N PRO A 42 7.29 12.31 -16.92
CA PRO A 42 8.48 11.98 -17.72
C PRO A 42 9.79 11.97 -16.92
N PHE A 43 9.85 12.74 -15.83
CA PHE A 43 11.04 12.84 -14.97
C PHE A 43 11.15 11.73 -13.93
N TYR A 44 10.18 10.80 -13.86
CA TYR A 44 10.18 9.71 -12.89
C TYR A 44 11.42 8.80 -12.99
N PHE A 45 12.01 8.70 -14.18
CA PHE A 45 13.26 7.99 -14.41
C PHE A 45 14.40 8.45 -13.48
N PHE A 46 14.52 9.76 -13.20
CA PHE A 46 15.55 10.27 -12.29
C PHE A 46 15.32 9.80 -10.84
N LYS A 47 14.06 9.65 -10.43
CA LYS A 47 13.71 9.12 -9.11
C LYS A 47 14.12 7.65 -8.98
N GLU A 48 13.83 6.83 -9.99
CA GLU A 48 14.26 5.43 -10.03
C GLU A 48 15.78 5.29 -10.08
N TRP A 49 16.47 6.16 -10.82
CA TRP A 49 17.93 6.22 -10.82
C TRP A 49 18.50 6.55 -9.44
N GLY A 50 17.95 7.55 -8.76
CA GLY A 50 18.34 7.88 -7.39
C GLY A 50 18.10 6.73 -6.40
N ARG A 51 16.97 6.00 -6.54
CA ARG A 51 16.71 4.77 -5.77
C ARG A 51 17.74 3.69 -6.08
N GLY A 52 18.11 3.50 -7.35
CA GLY A 52 19.16 2.59 -7.78
C GLY A 52 20.52 2.92 -7.15
N PHE A 53 20.93 4.19 -7.23
CA PHE A 53 22.20 4.66 -6.67
C PHE A 53 22.26 4.46 -5.16
N ARG A 54 21.20 4.81 -4.41
CA ARG A 54 21.11 4.57 -2.96
C ARG A 54 21.37 3.10 -2.59
N ARG A 55 20.84 2.14 -3.36
CA ARG A 55 21.03 0.70 -3.10
C ARG A 55 22.46 0.21 -3.24
N LEU A 56 23.30 0.91 -4.02
CA LEU A 56 24.71 0.53 -4.23
C LEU A 56 25.57 0.80 -2.98
N PHE A 57 25.23 1.81 -2.17
CA PHE A 57 26.04 2.23 -1.02
C PHE A 57 25.57 1.65 0.32
N ILE A 58 24.51 0.82 0.34
CA ILE A 58 24.04 0.18 1.58
C ILE A 58 24.57 -1.25 1.68
N PHE A 59 25.63 -1.45 2.45
CA PHE A 59 26.25 -2.78 2.62
C PHE A 59 25.67 -3.58 3.79
N ASN A 60 25.11 -2.91 4.80
CA ASN A 60 24.52 -3.58 5.96
C ASN A 60 23.17 -4.25 5.60
N PRO A 61 22.95 -5.54 5.91
CA PRO A 61 21.71 -6.25 5.57
C PRO A 61 20.44 -5.66 6.19
N VAL A 62 20.49 -5.23 7.46
CA VAL A 62 19.36 -4.60 8.15
C VAL A 62 19.02 -3.26 7.49
N ALA A 63 20.03 -2.41 7.29
CA ALA A 63 19.86 -1.11 6.63
C ALA A 63 19.36 -1.27 5.18
N ARG A 64 19.70 -2.38 4.51
CA ARG A 64 19.20 -2.68 3.16
C ARG A 64 17.70 -2.97 3.17
N VAL A 65 17.20 -3.74 4.15
CA VAL A 65 15.76 -3.98 4.29
C VAL A 65 15.03 -2.70 4.69
N GLU A 66 15.59 -1.88 5.60
CA GLU A 66 15.03 -0.57 5.94
C GLU A 66 14.93 0.35 4.72
N LEU A 67 15.95 0.40 3.87
CA LEU A 67 15.91 1.15 2.62
C LEU A 67 14.80 0.66 1.68
N GLU A 68 14.70 -0.66 1.44
CA GLU A 68 13.66 -1.19 0.55
C GLU A 68 12.26 -0.98 1.14
N LEU A 69 12.08 -1.08 2.46
CA LEU A 69 10.81 -0.75 3.12
C LEU A 69 10.43 0.71 2.88
N GLY A 70 11.37 1.65 3.01
CA GLY A 70 11.14 3.05 2.69
C GLY A 70 10.70 3.26 1.23
N ILE A 71 11.34 2.56 0.29
CA ILE A 71 10.99 2.65 -1.14
C ILE A 71 9.60 2.06 -1.42
N VAL A 72 9.24 0.96 -0.76
CA VAL A 72 7.90 0.35 -0.87
C VAL A 72 6.83 1.31 -0.31
N ASN A 73 7.07 1.93 0.85
CA ASN A 73 6.17 2.95 1.41
C ASN A 73 5.99 4.14 0.45
N GLU A 74 7.09 4.65 -0.13
CA GLU A 74 7.02 5.71 -1.13
C GLU A 74 6.17 5.30 -2.35
N LYS A 75 6.32 4.06 -2.84
CA LYS A 75 5.56 3.57 -4.00
C LYS A 75 4.09 3.29 -3.70
N ALA A 76 3.76 2.87 -2.48
CA ALA A 76 2.36 2.80 -2.04
C ALA A 76 1.74 4.19 -2.01
N ALA A 77 2.46 5.19 -1.50
CA ALA A 77 2.03 6.59 -1.53
C ALA A 77 1.92 7.16 -2.94
N GLU A 78 2.82 6.79 -3.87
CA GLU A 78 2.67 7.11 -5.29
C GLU A 78 1.38 6.51 -5.87
N ALA A 79 1.07 5.25 -5.56
CA ALA A 79 -0.17 4.61 -6.04
C ALA A 79 -1.42 5.31 -5.53
N ALA A 80 -1.47 5.61 -4.22
CA ALA A 80 -2.56 6.39 -3.62
C ALA A 80 -2.68 7.77 -4.28
N LYS A 81 -1.55 8.47 -4.49
CA LYS A 81 -1.56 9.81 -5.09
C LYS A 81 -1.92 9.80 -6.57
N VAL A 82 -1.54 8.75 -7.32
CA VAL A 82 -1.92 8.60 -8.73
C VAL A 82 -3.42 8.37 -8.86
N GLU A 83 -4.02 7.54 -8.00
CA GLU A 83 -5.49 7.38 -7.98
C GLU A 83 -6.20 8.70 -7.63
N GLU A 84 -5.68 9.45 -6.67
CA GLU A 84 -6.24 10.75 -6.28
C GLU A 84 -6.21 11.77 -7.43
N VAL A 85 -5.09 11.85 -8.18
CA VAL A 85 -4.88 12.86 -9.22
C VAL A 85 -5.42 12.41 -10.58
N PHE A 86 -5.43 11.11 -10.86
CA PHE A 86 -5.84 10.53 -12.13
C PHE A 86 -6.85 9.37 -11.94
N PRO A 87 -8.02 9.61 -11.31
CA PRO A 87 -8.95 8.56 -10.88
C PRO A 87 -9.58 7.76 -12.03
N GLU A 88 -9.63 8.31 -13.23
CA GLU A 88 -10.20 7.67 -14.43
C GLU A 88 -9.12 7.09 -15.37
N ASN A 89 -7.86 7.13 -14.96
CA ASN A 89 -6.74 6.65 -15.78
C ASN A 89 -6.23 5.29 -15.28
N ASP A 90 -6.92 4.24 -15.69
CA ASP A 90 -6.60 2.85 -15.34
C ASP A 90 -5.13 2.49 -15.62
N ASP A 91 -4.56 2.98 -16.73
CA ASP A 91 -3.16 2.71 -17.10
C ASP A 91 -2.16 3.38 -16.14
N ALA A 92 -2.46 4.62 -15.71
CA ALA A 92 -1.63 5.33 -14.73
C ALA A 92 -1.65 4.61 -13.38
N VAL A 93 -2.85 4.22 -12.92
CA VAL A 93 -3.04 3.47 -11.66
C VAL A 93 -2.34 2.12 -11.76
N LYS A 94 -2.56 1.36 -12.84
CA LYS A 94 -1.90 0.08 -13.12
C LYS A 94 -0.38 0.19 -13.03
N LYS A 95 0.20 1.19 -13.68
CA LYS A 95 1.66 1.42 -13.66
C LYS A 95 2.16 1.71 -12.23
N ALA A 96 1.41 2.47 -11.44
CA ALA A 96 1.78 2.73 -10.05
C ALA A 96 1.70 1.47 -9.18
N LEU A 97 0.66 0.64 -9.37
CA LEU A 97 0.50 -0.65 -8.70
C LEU A 97 1.60 -1.65 -9.07
N GLU A 98 1.95 -1.76 -10.36
CA GLU A 98 3.04 -2.62 -10.84
C GLU A 98 4.39 -2.20 -10.24
N ASN A 99 4.66 -0.89 -10.17
CA ASN A 99 5.86 -0.37 -9.53
C ASN A 99 5.93 -0.75 -8.06
N TYR A 100 4.81 -0.61 -7.33
CA TYR A 100 4.71 -1.05 -5.94
C TYR A 100 4.98 -2.55 -5.81
N LYS A 101 4.32 -3.39 -6.61
CA LYS A 101 4.45 -4.85 -6.58
C LYS A 101 5.91 -5.27 -6.71
N LEU A 102 6.63 -4.74 -7.72
CA LEU A 102 8.05 -5.05 -7.94
C LEU A 102 8.93 -4.64 -6.76
N ALA A 103 8.63 -3.52 -6.11
CA ALA A 103 9.36 -3.10 -4.92
C ALA A 103 9.05 -3.97 -3.71
N HIS A 104 7.78 -4.37 -3.55
CA HIS A 104 7.33 -5.26 -2.48
C HIS A 104 7.99 -6.65 -2.60
N GLU A 105 8.01 -7.24 -3.79
CA GLU A 105 8.71 -8.50 -4.07
C GLU A 105 10.19 -8.42 -3.72
N ARG A 106 10.85 -7.30 -4.07
CA ARG A 106 12.24 -7.06 -3.70
C ARG A 106 12.42 -6.96 -2.19
N LEU A 107 11.54 -6.24 -1.49
CA LEU A 107 11.57 -6.14 -0.03
C LEU A 107 11.45 -7.53 0.62
N MET A 108 10.49 -8.35 0.18
CA MET A 108 10.30 -9.71 0.69
C MET A 108 11.52 -10.60 0.45
N SER A 109 12.11 -10.53 -0.74
CA SER A 109 13.36 -11.23 -1.04
C SER A 109 14.52 -10.81 -0.10
N ARG A 110 14.65 -9.52 0.20
CA ARG A 110 15.69 -9.03 1.14
C ARG A 110 15.40 -9.43 2.57
N LEU A 111 14.13 -9.44 2.96
CA LEU A 111 13.72 -9.84 4.30
C LEU A 111 13.97 -11.33 4.55
N GLN A 112 13.67 -12.18 3.58
CA GLN A 112 13.95 -13.61 3.65
C GLN A 112 15.46 -13.87 3.84
N ALA A 113 16.30 -13.25 3.02
CA ALA A 113 17.76 -13.35 3.15
C ALA A 113 18.28 -12.83 4.50
N LEU A 114 17.65 -11.80 5.07
CA LEU A 114 18.02 -11.27 6.39
C LEU A 114 17.69 -12.25 7.53
N LYS A 115 16.53 -12.92 7.47
CA LYS A 115 16.10 -13.90 8.48
C LYS A 115 17.02 -15.13 8.52
N GLU A 116 17.41 -15.63 7.35
CA GLU A 116 18.29 -16.79 7.24
C GLU A 116 19.69 -16.55 7.84
N THR A 117 20.12 -15.29 7.94
CA THR A 117 21.50 -14.93 8.28
C THR A 117 21.66 -14.26 9.65
N SER A 118 20.58 -13.96 10.39
CA SER A 118 20.64 -13.01 11.50
C SER A 118 20.02 -13.51 12.82
N LYS A 119 20.82 -13.49 13.90
CA LYS A 119 20.38 -13.55 15.31
C LYS A 119 20.38 -12.18 15.99
N ASN A 120 20.15 -11.11 15.23
CA ASN A 120 20.34 -9.73 15.68
C ASN A 120 19.02 -9.14 16.25
N PRO A 121 19.01 -8.59 17.48
CA PRO A 121 17.80 -8.00 18.08
C PRO A 121 17.23 -6.80 17.31
N ASN A 122 18.00 -6.16 16.44
CA ASN A 122 17.49 -5.10 15.55
C ASN A 122 16.55 -5.64 14.46
N VAL A 123 16.61 -6.95 14.15
CA VAL A 123 15.68 -7.61 13.21
C VAL A 123 14.26 -7.61 13.79
N ASP A 124 14.09 -7.87 15.08
CA ASP A 124 12.75 -7.92 15.70
C ASP A 124 12.06 -6.55 15.64
N LYS A 125 12.82 -5.47 15.88
CA LYS A 125 12.30 -4.10 15.75
C LYS A 125 11.90 -3.80 14.31
N LEU A 126 12.73 -4.20 13.34
CA LEU A 126 12.45 -4.04 11.92
C LEU A 126 11.20 -4.82 11.49
N LEU A 127 11.03 -6.07 11.95
CA LEU A 127 9.87 -6.89 11.64
C LEU A 127 8.57 -6.27 12.18
N ARG A 128 8.58 -5.72 13.41
CA ARG A 128 7.40 -5.01 13.95
C ARG A 128 7.02 -3.80 13.11
N ASN A 129 8.00 -2.97 12.74
CA ASN A 129 7.77 -1.80 11.88
C ASN A 129 7.27 -2.21 10.48
N LEU A 130 7.80 -3.31 9.94
CA LEU A 130 7.38 -3.86 8.67
C LEU A 130 5.90 -4.26 8.71
N VAL A 131 5.47 -5.02 9.73
CA VAL A 131 4.08 -5.48 9.84
C VAL A 131 3.11 -4.30 9.85
N GLU A 132 3.37 -3.27 10.66
CA GLU A 132 2.50 -2.07 10.70
C GLU A 132 2.36 -1.41 9.31
N LYS A 133 3.46 -1.30 8.57
CA LYS A 133 3.47 -0.67 7.25
C LYS A 133 2.79 -1.54 6.19
N ILE A 134 3.04 -2.84 6.19
CA ILE A 134 2.41 -3.77 5.25
C ILE A 134 0.90 -3.85 5.47
N THR A 135 0.41 -3.84 6.72
CA THR A 135 -1.04 -3.78 6.97
C THR A 135 -1.70 -2.53 6.37
N LYS A 136 -1.03 -1.38 6.44
CA LYS A 136 -1.55 -0.14 5.82
C LYS A 136 -1.54 -0.22 4.29
N HIS A 137 -0.55 -0.91 3.72
CA HIS A 137 -0.53 -1.20 2.29
C HIS A 137 -1.71 -2.10 1.91
N GLU A 138 -1.93 -3.20 2.62
CA GLU A 138 -3.07 -4.11 2.38
C GLU A 138 -4.40 -3.36 2.37
N GLN A 139 -4.63 -2.47 3.33
CA GLN A 139 -5.83 -1.62 3.38
C GLN A 139 -5.98 -0.75 2.13
N LEU A 140 -4.91 -0.04 1.72
CA LEU A 140 -4.91 0.75 0.49
C LEU A 140 -5.28 -0.13 -0.72
N PHE A 141 -4.68 -1.31 -0.80
CA PHE A 141 -4.87 -2.17 -1.95
C PHE A 141 -6.25 -2.81 -2.00
N SER A 142 -6.87 -3.14 -0.86
CA SER A 142 -8.27 -3.56 -0.81
C SER A 142 -9.21 -2.45 -1.32
N GLU A 143 -8.95 -1.19 -0.97
CA GLU A 143 -9.74 -0.05 -1.48
C GLU A 143 -9.55 0.14 -2.99
N LEU A 144 -8.32 -0.02 -3.49
CA LEU A 144 -8.02 0.08 -4.93
C LEU A 144 -8.59 -1.13 -5.71
N GLU A 145 -8.64 -2.32 -5.12
CA GLU A 145 -9.24 -3.52 -5.72
C GLU A 145 -10.74 -3.35 -5.97
N GLU A 146 -11.46 -2.76 -5.01
CA GLU A 146 -12.89 -2.49 -5.16
C GLU A 146 -13.18 -1.54 -6.33
N LYS A 147 -12.29 -0.57 -6.55
CA LYS A 147 -12.39 0.45 -7.62
C LYS A 147 -11.87 -0.03 -8.98
N PHE A 148 -10.78 -0.81 -9.02
CA PHE A 148 -10.07 -1.21 -10.23
C PHE A 148 -9.93 -2.74 -10.37
N LYS A 149 -11.06 -3.47 -10.25
CA LYS A 149 -11.12 -4.94 -10.17
C LYS A 149 -10.26 -5.70 -11.20
N GLU A 150 -10.27 -5.28 -12.47
CA GLU A 150 -9.54 -5.97 -13.53
C GLU A 150 -8.04 -5.65 -13.54
N VAL A 151 -7.67 -4.41 -13.21
CA VAL A 151 -6.26 -4.00 -13.09
C VAL A 151 -5.60 -4.73 -11.91
N TYR A 152 -6.32 -4.81 -10.79
CA TYR A 152 -5.78 -5.31 -9.53
C TYR A 152 -5.48 -6.81 -9.52
N LYS A 153 -6.28 -7.64 -10.21
CA LYS A 153 -6.03 -9.09 -10.36
C LYS A 153 -4.61 -9.39 -10.88
N THR A 154 -4.03 -8.49 -11.67
CA THR A 154 -2.69 -8.68 -12.27
C THR A 154 -1.56 -8.11 -11.41
N SER A 155 -1.87 -7.14 -10.54
CA SER A 155 -0.90 -6.40 -9.74
C SER A 155 -0.90 -6.75 -8.25
N LYS A 156 -1.76 -7.69 -7.79
CA LYS A 156 -1.76 -8.16 -6.40
C LYS A 156 -0.34 -8.64 -6.01
N PRO A 157 0.25 -8.11 -4.92
CA PRO A 157 1.52 -8.62 -4.40
C PRO A 157 1.35 -10.06 -3.91
N VAL A 158 2.39 -10.88 -4.02
CA VAL A 158 2.39 -12.22 -3.44
C VAL A 158 2.37 -12.08 -1.91
N GLU A 159 1.24 -12.41 -1.29
CA GLU A 159 1.09 -12.51 0.16
C GLU A 159 2.02 -13.63 0.67
N THR A 160 3.19 -13.25 1.17
CA THR A 160 4.19 -14.15 1.78
C THR A 160 4.17 -14.06 3.30
N ILE A 161 3.02 -13.68 3.88
CA ILE A 161 2.84 -13.51 5.33
C ILE A 161 2.39 -14.83 5.99
N ASP A 162 1.78 -15.76 5.27
CA ASP A 162 1.42 -17.07 5.82
C ASP A 162 2.65 -17.92 6.21
N GLU A 163 3.82 -17.65 5.63
CA GLU A 163 5.09 -18.28 6.04
C GLU A 163 5.77 -17.59 7.24
N LEU A 164 5.28 -16.43 7.67
CA LEU A 164 5.80 -15.70 8.83
C LEU A 164 5.28 -16.24 10.17
N ASN A 165 4.16 -16.96 10.18
CA ASN A 165 3.53 -17.52 11.39
C ASN A 165 3.90 -18.98 11.69
N VAL A 166 4.66 -19.66 10.81
CA VAL A 166 5.03 -21.08 11.01
C VAL A 166 6.29 -21.26 11.87
N VAL A 167 7.01 -20.18 12.20
CA VAL A 167 8.28 -20.25 12.97
C VAL A 167 8.13 -19.75 14.42
N THR A 168 6.90 -19.52 14.88
CA THR A 168 6.57 -19.19 16.29
C THR A 168 5.73 -20.25 16.99
N ALA A 169 5.67 -21.48 16.45
CA ALA A 169 5.06 -22.64 17.11
C ALA A 169 6.14 -23.66 17.52
#